data_AF-A0A4Z1GNK7-F1
#
_entry.id   AF-A0A4Z1GNK7-F1
#
_cell.length_a   1.000
_cell.length_b   1.000
_cell.length_c   1.000
_cell.angle_alpha   90.00
_cell.angle_beta   90.00
_cell.angle_gamma   90.00
#
_symmetry.space_group_name_H-M   'P 1'
#
loop_
_entity.id
_entity.type
_entity.pdbx_description
1 polymer ?
#
loop_
_entity_poly.entity_id
_entity_poly.type
_entity_poly.pdbx_seq_one_letter_code
_entity_poly.pdbx_strand_id
1 'polypeptide(L)'
;MVMVAECTQYNDYYSFFNCMVIYPTSPHVAGHAAVGGMMADIDCSAGDPAFFMHHSYVDRMWWQWQKANATSRMFDISGNSLNETYLAEQGNVAPAAGWPQTTLKYTLTTADILPDVQIYDVVNIQGGYLCYEYDY
;
A
#
# COMPACT_ATOMS: atom_id res chain seq x y z
N MET A 1 -5.20 -13.44 -13.56
CA MET A 1 -4.10 -12.68 -12.93
C MET A 1 -4.07 -11.33 -13.61
N VAL A 2 -4.12 -10.25 -12.83
CA VAL A 2 -4.03 -8.88 -13.37
C VAL A 2 -2.57 -8.54 -13.58
N MET A 3 -2.25 -7.83 -14.67
CA MET A 3 -0.87 -7.48 -15.01
C MET A 3 -0.47 -6.17 -14.35
N VAL A 4 0.78 -6.07 -13.89
CA VAL A 4 1.35 -4.82 -13.33
C VAL A 4 1.13 -3.63 -14.28
N ALA A 5 1.38 -3.85 -15.58
CA ALA A 5 1.25 -2.83 -16.61
C ALA A 5 -0.17 -2.27 -16.74
N GLU A 6 -1.20 -3.04 -16.38
CA GLU A 6 -2.60 -2.61 -16.36
C GLU A 6 -2.86 -1.70 -15.16
N CYS A 7 -2.43 -2.11 -13.96
CA CYS A 7 -2.63 -1.33 -12.74
C CYS A 7 -1.93 0.04 -12.80
N THR A 8 -0.74 0.13 -13.41
CA THR A 8 0.01 1.38 -13.50
C THR A 8 -0.63 2.43 -14.43
N GLN A 9 -1.70 2.09 -15.16
CA GLN A 9 -2.42 3.04 -16.03
C GLN A 9 -3.50 3.83 -15.30
N TYR A 10 -3.94 3.40 -14.11
CA TYR A 10 -4.98 4.12 -13.37
C TYR A 10 -4.55 5.55 -13.03
N ASN A 11 -5.50 6.47 -13.00
CA ASN A 11 -5.23 7.89 -12.80
C ASN A 11 -5.39 8.35 -11.34
N ASP A 12 -5.98 7.50 -10.52
CA ASP A 12 -6.25 7.72 -9.10
C ASP A 12 -5.68 6.59 -8.24
N TYR A 13 -5.30 6.93 -7.01
CA TYR A 13 -4.71 6.02 -6.04
C TYR A 13 -5.66 4.88 -5.71
N TYR A 14 -6.96 5.14 -5.57
CA TYR A 14 -7.94 4.11 -5.20
C TYR A 14 -7.90 2.94 -6.18
N SER A 15 -8.00 3.23 -7.47
CA SER A 15 -8.03 2.22 -8.53
C SER A 15 -6.67 1.54 -8.69
N PHE A 16 -5.56 2.30 -8.60
CA PHE A 16 -4.20 1.74 -8.61
C PHE A 16 -4.00 0.75 -7.46
N PHE A 17 -4.28 1.17 -6.22
CA PHE A 17 -4.09 0.36 -5.01
C PHE A 17 -4.94 -0.90 -5.03
N ASN A 18 -6.22 -0.80 -5.41
CA ASN A 18 -7.09 -1.96 -5.51
C ASN A 18 -6.57 -2.97 -6.54
N CYS A 19 -6.16 -2.50 -7.71
CA CYS A 19 -5.61 -3.35 -8.77
C CYS A 19 -4.26 -3.99 -8.38
N MET A 20 -3.34 -3.19 -7.83
CA MET A 20 -1.96 -3.58 -7.57
C MET A 20 -1.79 -4.39 -6.28
N VAL A 21 -2.58 -4.07 -5.25
CA VAL A 21 -2.34 -4.52 -3.87
C VAL A 21 -3.42 -5.47 -3.33
N ILE A 22 -4.71 -5.15 -3.53
CA ILE A 22 -5.80 -5.77 -2.75
C ILE A 22 -6.59 -6.84 -3.49
N TYR A 23 -6.83 -6.68 -4.81
CA TYR A 23 -7.63 -7.67 -5.52
C TYR A 23 -7.06 -9.08 -5.34
N PRO A 24 -7.91 -10.13 -5.25
CA PRO A 24 -7.44 -11.51 -5.08
C PRO A 24 -6.47 -11.96 -6.18
N THR A 25 -6.55 -11.31 -7.34
CA THR A 25 -5.71 -11.56 -8.52
C THR A 25 -4.64 -10.49 -8.73
N SER A 26 -4.43 -9.59 -7.76
CA SER A 26 -3.46 -8.50 -7.80
C SER A 26 -2.02 -9.02 -7.79
N PRO A 27 -1.06 -8.28 -8.37
CA PRO A 27 0.35 -8.64 -8.32
C PRO A 27 0.93 -8.80 -6.91
N HIS A 28 0.52 -7.98 -5.93
CA HIS A 28 0.93 -8.11 -4.52
C HIS A 28 0.48 -9.44 -3.93
N VAL A 29 -0.84 -9.73 -3.99
CA VAL A 29 -1.41 -10.99 -3.48
C VAL A 29 -0.80 -12.20 -4.20
N ALA A 30 -0.61 -12.11 -5.51
CA ALA A 30 0.03 -13.16 -6.29
C ALA A 30 1.49 -13.40 -5.88
N GLY A 31 2.25 -12.36 -5.55
CA GLY A 31 3.64 -12.48 -5.09
C GLY A 31 3.74 -13.23 -3.77
N HIS A 32 2.90 -12.87 -2.79
CA HIS A 32 2.76 -13.60 -1.52
C HIS A 32 2.38 -15.07 -1.75
N ALA A 33 1.32 -15.30 -2.54
CA ALA A 33 0.81 -16.65 -2.80
C ALA A 33 1.78 -17.55 -3.58
N ALA A 34 2.60 -16.97 -4.48
CA ALA A 34 3.56 -17.72 -5.29
C ALA A 34 4.73 -18.27 -4.47
N VAL A 35 5.18 -17.56 -3.43
CA VAL A 35 6.19 -18.07 -2.50
C VAL A 35 5.57 -19.10 -1.55
N GLY A 36 4.35 -18.85 -1.07
CA GLY A 36 3.65 -19.76 -0.17
C GLY A 36 4.23 -19.75 1.25
N GLY A 37 3.83 -20.72 2.07
CA GLY A 37 4.30 -20.83 3.46
C GLY A 37 3.99 -19.57 4.26
N MET A 38 5.00 -19.04 4.97
CA MET A 38 4.86 -17.82 5.76
C MET A 38 4.50 -16.60 4.90
N MET A 39 5.00 -16.51 3.67
CA MET A 39 4.63 -15.43 2.74
C MET A 39 3.14 -15.44 2.36
N ALA A 40 2.44 -16.57 2.44
CA ALA A 40 1.00 -16.62 2.18
C ALA A 40 0.13 -16.29 3.41
N ASP A 41 0.74 -16.19 4.59
CA ASP A 41 0.06 -15.82 5.84
C ASP A 41 0.12 -14.29 6.01
N ILE A 42 -1.04 -13.63 5.91
CA ILE A 42 -1.11 -12.16 5.94
C ILE A 42 -0.57 -11.56 7.25
N ASP A 43 -0.77 -12.26 8.38
CA ASP A 43 -0.40 -11.77 9.71
C ASP A 43 1.09 -11.99 9.99
N CYS A 44 1.68 -13.04 9.40
CA CYS A 44 3.06 -13.45 9.68
C CYS A 44 4.05 -13.24 8.53
N SER A 45 3.59 -12.80 7.35
CA SER A 45 4.41 -12.71 6.12
C SER A 45 5.71 -11.95 6.29
N ALA A 46 5.73 -10.88 7.10
CA ALA A 46 6.95 -10.11 7.40
C ALA A 46 8.04 -10.90 8.15
N GLY A 47 7.74 -12.09 8.66
CA GLY A 47 8.72 -13.01 9.25
C GLY A 47 9.58 -13.74 8.22
N ASP A 48 9.18 -13.77 6.94
CA ASP A 48 9.99 -14.31 5.85
C ASP A 48 10.86 -13.18 5.24
N PRO A 49 12.19 -13.33 5.15
CA PRO A 49 13.05 -12.32 4.55
C PRO A 49 12.68 -11.92 3.11
N ALA A 50 12.02 -12.80 2.35
CA ALA A 50 11.53 -12.51 1.00
C ALA A 50 10.48 -11.38 0.99
N PHE A 51 9.79 -11.14 2.10
CA PHE A 51 8.83 -10.06 2.27
C PHE A 51 9.41 -8.70 1.90
N PHE A 52 10.63 -8.40 2.37
CA PHE A 52 11.26 -7.11 2.15
C PHE A 52 11.61 -6.89 0.67
N MET A 53 12.03 -7.94 -0.04
CA MET A 53 12.28 -7.87 -1.48
C MET A 53 10.98 -7.73 -2.27
N HIS A 54 9.92 -8.44 -1.86
CA HIS A 54 8.60 -8.33 -2.45
C HIS A 54 8.03 -6.90 -2.31
N HIS A 55 8.00 -6.37 -1.09
CA HIS A 55 7.49 -5.03 -0.82
C HIS A 55 8.38 -3.92 -1.38
N SER A 56 9.71 -4.13 -1.50
CA SER A 56 10.58 -3.21 -2.25
C SER A 56 10.16 -3.11 -3.72
N TYR A 57 9.69 -4.20 -4.33
CA TYR A 57 9.20 -4.16 -5.70
C TYR A 57 7.80 -3.52 -5.79
N VAL A 58 6.93 -3.75 -4.80
CA VAL A 58 5.61 -3.08 -4.72
C VAL A 58 5.79 -1.56 -4.60
N ASP A 59 6.67 -1.10 -3.72
CA ASP A 59 7.01 0.32 -3.57
C ASP A 59 7.61 0.91 -4.85
N ARG A 60 8.51 0.16 -5.52
CA ARG A 60 9.03 0.55 -6.84
C ARG A 60 7.91 0.79 -7.86
N MET A 61 6.88 -0.05 -7.89
CA MET A 61 5.75 0.11 -8.80
C MET A 61 4.88 1.31 -8.42
N TRP A 62 4.67 1.53 -7.12
CA TRP A 62 3.97 2.72 -6.63
C TRP A 62 4.70 4.01 -7.01
N TRP A 63 6.03 4.04 -6.82
CA TRP A 63 6.86 5.17 -7.22
C TRP A 63 6.83 5.44 -8.72
N GLN A 64 6.86 4.39 -9.55
CA GLN A 64 6.69 4.54 -11.00
C GLN A 64 5.32 5.14 -11.35
N TRP A 65 4.25 4.68 -10.70
CA TRP A 65 2.90 5.20 -10.89
C TRP A 65 2.79 6.68 -10.49
N GLN A 66 3.39 7.08 -9.37
CA GLN A 66 3.45 8.48 -8.92
C GLN A 66 4.21 9.34 -9.93
N LYS A 67 5.42 8.95 -10.33
CA LYS A 67 6.26 9.72 -11.26
C LYS A 67 5.63 9.92 -12.63
N ALA A 68 4.83 8.96 -13.11
CA ALA A 68 4.17 9.06 -14.41
C ALA A 68 3.25 10.30 -14.53
N ASN A 69 2.72 10.80 -13.41
CA ASN A 69 2.03 12.09 -13.34
C ASN A 69 2.15 12.68 -11.92
N ALA A 70 3.34 13.13 -11.55
CA ALA A 70 3.63 13.57 -10.18
C ALA A 70 2.72 14.70 -9.70
N THR A 71 2.31 15.61 -10.59
CA THR A 71 1.41 16.72 -10.26
C THR A 71 0.08 16.25 -9.70
N SER A 72 -0.47 15.16 -10.24
CA SER A 72 -1.76 14.61 -9.79
C SER A 72 -1.62 13.46 -8.82
N ARG A 73 -0.52 12.69 -8.86
CA ARG A 73 -0.42 11.39 -8.19
C ARG A 73 0.51 11.35 -6.98
N MET A 74 1.43 12.31 -6.83
CA MET A 74 2.45 12.26 -5.76
C MET A 74 1.82 12.16 -4.37
N PHE A 75 0.76 12.92 -4.12
CA PHE A 75 0.07 13.01 -2.85
C PHE A 75 -1.38 12.48 -2.92
N ASP A 76 -1.71 11.77 -4.00
CA ASP A 76 -3.02 11.16 -4.14
C ASP A 76 -3.09 9.92 -3.25
N ILE A 77 -4.01 9.97 -2.29
CA ILE A 77 -4.30 8.87 -1.37
C ILE A 77 -5.80 8.84 -1.12
N SER A 78 -6.32 7.65 -0.84
CA SER A 78 -7.73 7.45 -0.56
C SER A 78 -7.96 6.12 0.17
N GLY A 79 -9.16 5.93 0.69
CA GLY A 79 -9.57 4.71 1.36
C GLY A 79 -9.68 4.90 2.86
N ASN A 80 -10.23 3.89 3.52
CA ASN A 80 -10.53 3.91 4.95
C ASN A 80 -9.24 3.75 5.78
N SER A 81 -9.22 4.34 6.97
CA SER A 81 -8.08 4.26 7.91
C SER A 81 -8.13 3.05 8.84
N LEU A 82 -8.90 2.04 8.45
CA LEU A 82 -9.27 0.86 9.25
C LEU A 82 -9.44 -0.35 8.34
N ASN A 83 -9.24 -1.53 8.92
CA ASN A 83 -9.42 -2.79 8.22
C ASN A 83 -10.91 -3.18 8.20
N GLU A 84 -11.58 -2.93 7.09
CA GLU A 84 -13.00 -3.23 6.92
C GLU A 84 -13.31 -4.73 7.00
N THR A 85 -12.44 -5.59 6.48
CA THR A 85 -12.61 -7.05 6.54
C THR A 85 -12.64 -7.53 7.98
N TYR A 86 -11.66 -7.10 8.79
CA TYR A 86 -11.59 -7.41 10.21
C TYR A 86 -12.82 -6.90 10.98
N LEU A 87 -13.26 -5.67 10.70
CA LEU A 87 -14.45 -5.11 11.34
C LEU A 87 -15.73 -5.86 10.96
N ALA A 88 -15.86 -6.27 9.69
CA ALA A 88 -16.99 -7.05 9.21
C ALA A 88 -17.04 -8.45 9.85
N GLU A 89 -15.89 -9.11 10.03
CA GLU A 89 -15.79 -10.38 10.75
C GLU A 89 -16.25 -10.28 12.21
N GLN A 90 -16.10 -9.11 12.82
CA GLN A 90 -16.61 -8.81 14.16
C GLN A 90 -18.09 -8.38 14.19
N GLY A 91 -18.76 -8.37 13.04
CA GLY A 91 -20.16 -7.94 12.93
C GLY A 91 -20.37 -6.43 13.00
N ASN A 92 -19.31 -5.63 12.85
CA ASN A 92 -19.46 -4.17 12.76
C ASN A 92 -20.02 -3.79 11.38
N VAL A 93 -20.93 -2.81 11.38
CA VAL A 93 -21.48 -2.21 10.16
C VAL A 93 -20.96 -0.79 10.01
N ALA A 94 -20.75 -0.38 8.76
CA ALA A 94 -20.32 0.98 8.47
C ALA A 94 -21.31 2.00 9.05
N PRO A 95 -20.83 3.06 9.73
CA PRO A 95 -21.69 4.16 10.15
C PRO A 95 -22.41 4.80 8.97
N ALA A 96 -23.55 5.47 9.21
CA ALA A 96 -24.29 6.15 8.16
C ALA A 96 -23.46 7.22 7.40
N ALA A 97 -22.46 7.80 8.07
CA ALA A 97 -21.52 8.76 7.49
C ALA A 97 -20.35 8.11 6.73
N GLY A 98 -20.29 6.77 6.67
CA GLY A 98 -19.15 6.01 6.17
C GLY A 98 -18.04 5.82 7.20
N TRP A 99 -17.03 5.03 6.83
CA TRP A 99 -15.82 4.84 7.63
C TRP A 99 -14.90 6.07 7.54
N PRO A 100 -14.15 6.38 8.61
CA PRO A 100 -13.10 7.39 8.59
C PRO A 100 -12.12 7.18 7.41
N GLN A 101 -11.95 8.23 6.62
CA GLN A 101 -11.00 8.22 5.50
C GLN A 101 -9.58 8.51 5.99
N THR A 102 -8.61 7.85 5.36
CA THR A 102 -7.19 8.17 5.50
C THR A 102 -6.90 9.53 4.88
N THR A 103 -6.02 10.31 5.52
CA THR A 103 -5.55 11.60 5.01
C THR A 103 -4.03 11.66 5.11
N LEU A 104 -3.39 12.60 4.39
CA LEU A 104 -1.94 12.79 4.46
C LEU A 104 -1.44 13.10 5.88
N LYS A 105 -2.32 13.60 6.76
CA LYS A 105 -2.02 13.90 8.16
C LYS A 105 -2.16 12.69 9.09
N TYR A 106 -2.59 11.54 8.57
CA TYR A 106 -2.69 10.32 9.36
C TYR A 106 -1.29 9.91 9.85
N THR A 107 -1.17 9.64 11.15
CA THR A 107 0.08 9.24 11.79
C THR A 107 0.27 7.73 11.65
N LEU A 108 1.37 7.34 11.00
CA LEU A 108 1.85 5.97 10.94
C LEU A 108 2.71 5.68 12.17
N THR A 109 2.54 4.49 12.72
CA THR A 109 3.35 3.97 13.82
C THR A 109 3.96 2.63 13.43
N THR A 110 5.15 2.36 13.94
CA THR A 110 5.84 1.07 13.80
C THR A 110 6.00 0.38 15.16
N ALA A 111 5.05 0.62 16.08
CA ALA A 111 5.09 0.11 17.44
C ALA A 111 6.42 0.43 18.15
N ASP A 112 6.80 1.71 18.10
CA ASP A 112 8.01 2.27 18.70
C ASP A 112 9.35 1.76 18.12
N ILE A 113 9.34 1.01 17.02
CA ILE A 113 10.59 0.61 16.31
C ILE A 113 11.26 1.83 15.68
N LEU A 114 10.46 2.71 15.08
CA LEU A 114 10.86 4.00 14.52
C LEU A 114 9.93 5.10 15.06
N PRO A 115 10.38 6.37 15.10
CA PRO A 115 9.51 7.49 15.44
C PRO A 115 8.26 7.53 14.54
N ASP A 116 7.13 7.89 15.13
CA ASP A 116 5.89 8.11 14.40
C ASP A 116 6.05 9.25 13.37
N VAL A 117 5.47 9.05 12.19
CA VAL A 117 5.51 10.00 11.06
C VAL A 117 4.13 10.15 10.43
N GLN A 118 3.88 11.25 9.72
CA GLN A 118 2.65 11.36 8.95
C GLN A 118 2.82 10.70 7.57
N ILE A 119 1.72 10.24 6.96
CA ILE A 119 1.74 9.75 5.57
C ILE A 119 2.39 10.80 4.64
N TYR A 120 2.12 12.08 4.87
CA TYR A 120 2.71 13.20 4.14
C TYR A 120 4.25 13.12 4.06
N ASP A 121 4.90 12.70 5.14
CA ASP A 121 6.36 12.69 5.24
C ASP A 121 6.99 11.56 4.42
N VAL A 122 6.25 10.48 4.15
CA VAL A 122 6.77 9.23 3.56
C VAL A 122 6.20 8.90 2.18
N VAL A 123 5.20 9.64 1.69
CA VAL A 123 4.58 9.38 0.38
C VAL A 123 5.51 9.73 -0.78
N ASN A 124 6.45 10.67 -0.58
CA ASN A 124 7.47 11.03 -1.57
C ASN A 124 8.83 10.50 -1.11
N ILE A 125 9.36 9.51 -1.84
CA ILE A 125 10.63 8.85 -1.51
C ILE A 125 11.86 9.77 -1.61
N GLN A 126 11.68 10.97 -2.19
CA GLN A 126 12.67 12.03 -2.32
C GLN A 126 12.20 13.34 -1.65
N GLY A 127 11.23 13.25 -0.73
CA GLY A 127 10.53 14.38 -0.11
C GLY A 127 11.21 14.97 1.14
N GLY A 128 12.33 14.39 1.57
CA GLY A 128 13.11 14.89 2.71
C GLY A 128 13.31 13.84 3.80
N TYR A 129 12.23 13.31 4.36
CA TYR A 129 12.31 12.23 5.36
C TYR A 129 12.91 10.95 4.74
N LEU A 130 12.40 10.59 3.56
CA LEU A 130 12.99 9.57 2.70
C LEU A 130 13.94 10.23 1.69
N CYS A 131 14.99 9.48 1.32
CA CYS A 131 16.01 9.92 0.37
C CYS A 131 16.64 8.72 -0.34
N TYR A 132 15.85 8.01 -1.15
CA TYR A 132 16.35 6.89 -1.96
C TYR A 132 15.87 6.97 -3.41
N GLU A 133 16.47 6.13 -4.26
CA GLU A 133 16.07 5.93 -5.65
C GLU A 133 16.06 4.45 -6.00
N TYR A 134 15.34 4.12 -7.07
CA TYR A 134 15.33 2.77 -7.65
C TYR A 134 16.15 2.74 -8.93
N ASP A 135 16.81 1.62 -9.16
CA ASP A 135 17.45 1.32 -10.44
C ASP A 135 16.40 0.90 -11.50
N TYR A 136 16.60 1.32 -12.75
CA TYR A 136 15.63 1.18 -13.85
C TYR A 136 16.25 0.66 -15.14
#